data_AF-A0A4D7DP64-F1
#
_entry.id   AF-A0A4D7DP64-F1
#
_cell.length_a   1.000
_cell.length_b   1.000
_cell.length_c   1.000
_cell.angle_alpha   90.00
_cell.angle_beta   90.00
_cell.angle_gamma   90.00
#
_symmetry.space_group_name_H-M   'P 1'
#
loop_
_entity.id
_entity.type
_entity.pdbx_description
1 polymer ?
#
loop_
_entity_poly.entity_id
_entity_poly.type
_entity_poly.pdbx_seq_one_letter_code
_entity_poly.pdbx_strand_id
1 'polypeptide(L)'
;MALPIEDQGRLPIEELGRLISRKREGRGIRAAALEANVSPATLSRVENGNVPDLATFAKICRWLEIDPAQFLGVETSTAQEERPAVVHFRKKKTVSTDTATSLGALILAAQDALHAHLKTLQQQ
;
A
#
# COMPACT_ATOMS: atom_id res chain seq x y z
N MET A 1 9.28 -25.40 10.40
CA MET A 1 10.49 -24.56 10.31
C MET A 1 10.24 -23.56 9.19
N ALA A 2 9.72 -22.37 9.52
CA ALA A 2 9.45 -21.33 8.53
C ALA A 2 10.76 -20.57 8.26
N LEU A 3 11.11 -20.44 6.99
CA LEU A 3 12.27 -19.68 6.53
C LEU A 3 12.08 -18.19 6.87
N PRO A 4 13.17 -17.44 7.12
CA PRO A 4 13.10 -16.01 7.37
C PRO A 4 12.66 -15.31 6.08
N ILE A 5 11.59 -14.52 6.16
CA ILE A 5 11.25 -13.55 5.13
C ILE A 5 12.38 -12.51 5.09
N GLU A 6 13.04 -12.41 3.95
CA GLU A 6 14.15 -11.48 3.75
C GLU A 6 13.62 -10.03 3.77
N ASP A 7 14.14 -9.22 4.69
CA ASP A 7 13.79 -7.82 4.98
C ASP A 7 14.36 -6.87 3.91
N GLN A 8 13.92 -7.00 2.65
CA GLN A 8 14.42 -6.19 1.55
C GLN A 8 13.52 -4.95 1.35
N GLY A 9 13.80 -3.88 2.12
CA GLY A 9 13.25 -2.55 1.83
C GLY A 9 12.38 -1.90 2.90
N ARG A 10 12.30 -2.46 4.12
CA ARG A 10 11.54 -1.86 5.22
C ARG A 10 12.36 -0.81 5.96
N LEU A 11 11.87 0.42 6.03
CA LEU A 11 12.43 1.47 6.87
C LEU A 11 11.91 1.30 8.31
N PRO A 12 12.78 1.24 9.33
CA PRO A 12 12.33 1.26 10.72
C PRO A 12 11.66 2.61 11.03
N ILE A 13 10.64 2.63 11.90
CA ILE A 13 9.93 3.88 12.22
C ILE A 13 10.84 4.90 12.93
N GLU A 14 11.89 4.40 13.59
CA GLU A 14 12.95 5.17 14.24
C GLU A 14 13.75 6.03 13.24
N GLU A 15 13.83 5.60 11.97
CA GLU A 15 14.51 6.35 10.91
C GLU A 15 13.74 7.61 10.48
N LEU A 16 12.44 7.71 10.82
CA LEU A 16 11.59 8.85 10.51
C LEU A 16 12.15 10.16 11.06
N GLY A 17 12.68 10.15 12.28
CA GLY A 17 13.29 11.34 12.89
C GLY A 17 14.54 11.80 12.15
N ARG A 18 15.39 10.85 11.72
CA ARG A 18 16.59 11.15 10.91
C ARG A 18 16.21 11.72 9.55
N LEU A 19 15.14 11.24 8.93
CA LEU A 19 14.62 11.74 7.66
C LEU A 19 14.08 13.17 7.77
N ILE A 20 13.34 13.48 8.84
CA ILE A 20 12.85 14.84 9.14
C ILE A 20 14.04 15.80 9.28
N SER A 21 15.04 15.42 10.09
CA SER A 21 16.24 16.22 10.32
C SER A 21 17.02 16.48 9.02
N ARG A 22 17.15 15.46 8.16
CA ARG A 22 17.74 15.61 6.82
C ARG A 22 16.94 16.57 5.95
N LYS A 23 15.63 16.37 5.78
CA LYS A 23 14.82 17.20 4.87
C LYS A 23 14.76 18.67 5.29
N ARG A 24 14.82 18.98 6.59
CA ARG A 24 14.81 20.38 7.05
C ARG A 24 16.14 21.10 6.82
N GLU A 25 17.27 20.41 6.65
CA GLU A 25 18.58 21.00 6.29
C GLU A 25 18.96 22.24 7.14
N GLY A 26 18.71 22.20 8.45
CA GLY A 26 18.99 23.33 9.35
C GLY A 26 17.92 24.42 9.40
N ARG A 27 16.85 24.33 8.60
CA ARG A 27 15.64 25.14 8.80
C ARG A 27 15.07 24.89 10.20
N GLY A 28 14.53 25.96 10.78
CA GLY A 28 13.94 25.91 12.12
C GLY A 28 12.71 25.00 12.17
N ILE A 29 12.51 24.31 13.31
CA ILE A 29 11.44 23.33 13.48
C ILE A 29 10.04 23.89 13.19
N ARG A 30 9.82 25.19 13.45
CA ARG A 30 8.54 25.86 13.19
C ARG A 30 8.23 25.99 11.69
N ALA A 31 9.24 26.32 10.88
CA ALA A 31 9.08 26.43 9.44
C ALA A 31 8.80 25.06 8.81
N ALA A 32 9.60 24.04 9.19
CA ALA A 32 9.40 22.67 8.73
C ALA A 32 8.03 22.10 9.15
N ALA A 33 7.57 22.39 10.37
CA ALA A 33 6.27 21.92 10.85
C ALA A 33 5.10 22.54 10.07
N LEU A 34 5.23 23.81 9.68
CA LEU A 34 4.24 24.48 8.84
C LEU A 34 4.13 23.80 7.46
N GLU A 35 5.26 23.51 6.82
CA GLU A 35 5.31 22.79 5.54
C GLU A 35 4.74 21.38 5.65
N ALA A 36 5.05 20.67 6.75
CA ALA A 36 4.53 19.35 7.04
C ALA A 36 3.06 19.34 7.51
N ASN A 37 2.43 20.52 7.67
CA ASN A 37 1.06 20.68 8.16
C ASN A 37 0.80 20.00 9.52
N VAL A 38 1.76 20.10 10.43
CA VAL A 38 1.69 19.58 11.82
C VAL A 38 2.12 20.66 12.82
N SER A 39 1.82 20.47 14.10
CA SER A 39 2.28 21.43 15.11
C SER A 39 3.82 21.35 15.30
N PRO A 40 4.51 22.45 15.64
CA PRO A 40 5.95 22.42 15.93
C PRO A 40 6.32 21.46 17.07
N ALA A 41 5.46 21.33 18.09
CA ALA A 41 5.67 20.39 19.19
C ALA A 41 5.50 18.92 18.75
N THR A 42 4.61 18.65 17.79
CA THR A 42 4.45 17.32 17.19
C THR A 42 5.68 16.96 16.36
N LEU A 43 6.11 17.84 15.45
CA LEU A 43 7.27 17.56 14.60
C LEU A 43 8.54 17.36 15.43
N SER A 44 8.76 18.20 16.46
CA SER A 44 9.89 18.05 17.38
C SER A 44 9.88 16.70 18.10
N ARG A 45 8.73 16.24 18.59
CA ARG A 45 8.64 14.94 19.26
C ARG A 45 8.97 13.78 18.32
N VAL A 46 8.46 13.83 17.09
CA VAL A 46 8.74 12.79 16.08
C VAL A 46 10.21 12.83 15.64
N GLU A 47 10.79 14.01 15.47
CA GLU A 47 12.22 14.16 15.17
C GLU A 47 13.10 13.53 16.27
N ASN A 48 12.66 13.59 17.53
CA ASN A 48 13.31 12.97 18.69
C ASN A 48 12.90 11.49 18.93
N GLY A 49 12.24 10.84 17.98
CA GLY A 49 11.96 9.40 18.02
C GLY A 49 10.61 8.99 18.62
N ASN A 50 9.71 9.93 18.90
CA ASN A 50 8.34 9.55 19.30
C ASN A 50 7.56 9.04 18.09
N VAL A 51 6.85 7.93 18.26
CA VAL A 51 5.99 7.37 17.22
C VAL A 51 4.74 8.25 17.05
N PRO A 52 4.49 8.82 15.85
CA PRO A 52 3.30 9.61 15.59
C PRO A 52 2.03 8.75 15.46
N ASP A 53 0.86 9.35 15.64
CA ASP A 53 -0.40 8.76 15.19
C ASP A 53 -0.46 8.66 13.64
N LEU A 54 -1.41 7.89 13.12
CA LEU A 54 -1.52 7.62 11.69
C LEU A 54 -1.75 8.88 10.84
N ALA A 55 -2.50 9.86 11.36
CA ALA A 55 -2.81 11.09 10.64
C ALA A 55 -1.57 11.98 10.51
N THR A 56 -0.81 12.11 11.59
CA THR A 56 0.46 12.81 11.67
C THR A 56 1.51 12.12 10.82
N PHE A 57 1.61 10.79 10.92
CA PHE A 57 2.51 9.99 10.10
C PHE A 57 2.27 10.20 8.60
N ALA A 58 1.01 10.15 8.16
CA ALA A 58 0.68 10.36 6.76
C ALA A 58 1.03 11.77 6.26
N LYS A 59 0.84 12.80 7.10
CA LYS A 59 1.25 14.17 6.78
C LYS A 59 2.77 14.29 6.63
N ILE A 60 3.52 13.71 7.56
CA ILE A 60 4.98 13.71 7.52
C ILE A 60 5.48 12.94 6.30
N CYS A 61 4.95 11.76 5.99
CA CYS A 61 5.32 10.99 4.80
C CYS A 61 5.09 11.78 3.50
N ARG A 62 3.93 12.43 3.36
CA ARG A 62 3.66 13.32 2.22
C ARG A 62 4.66 14.46 2.11
N TRP A 63 4.97 15.11 3.24
CA TRP A 63 5.97 16.17 3.25
C TRP A 63 7.37 15.64 2.94
N LEU A 64 7.72 14.45 3.38
CA LEU A 64 8.99 13.78 3.08
C LEU A 64 9.06 13.24 1.64
N GLU A 65 7.92 13.12 0.95
CA GLU A 65 7.78 12.47 -0.36
C GLU A 65 8.20 11.00 -0.32
N ILE A 66 7.86 10.32 0.78
CA ILE A 66 8.14 8.91 1.02
C ILE A 66 6.82 8.15 1.09
N ASP A 67 6.79 6.97 0.48
CA ASP A 67 5.64 6.08 0.58
C ASP A 67 5.55 5.50 2.02
N PRO A 68 4.44 5.72 2.74
CA PRO A 68 4.19 5.10 4.06
C PRO A 68 4.41 3.59 4.10
N ALA A 69 4.19 2.89 2.98
CA ALA A 69 4.38 1.45 2.85
C ALA A 69 5.79 0.99 3.21
N GLN A 70 6.81 1.81 2.95
CA GLN A 70 8.20 1.52 3.28
C GLN A 70 8.40 1.34 4.79
N PHE A 71 7.65 2.06 5.62
CA PHE A 71 7.73 1.89 7.08
C PHE A 71 6.84 0.75 7.58
N LEU A 72 5.66 0.63 6.99
CA LEU A 72 4.65 -0.32 7.46
C LEU A 72 4.96 -1.77 7.04
N GLY A 73 5.85 -1.97 6.06
CA GLY A 73 6.12 -3.31 5.50
C GLY A 73 4.90 -3.87 4.79
N VAL A 74 4.10 -2.98 4.20
CA VAL A 74 2.95 -3.36 3.38
C VAL A 74 3.46 -3.38 1.96
N GLU A 75 3.46 -4.55 1.33
CA GLU A 75 3.66 -4.65 -0.11
C GLU A 75 2.59 -3.80 -0.79
N THR A 76 2.96 -2.62 -1.29
CA THR A 76 2.12 -1.92 -2.26
C THR A 76 2.23 -2.70 -3.55
N SER A 77 1.42 -3.74 -3.68
CA SER A 77 1.14 -4.38 -4.97
C SER A 77 0.45 -3.33 -5.86
N THR A 78 1.24 -2.39 -6.37
CA THR A 78 0.95 -1.55 -7.53
C THR A 78 1.19 -2.33 -8.81
N ALA A 79 1.77 -3.54 -8.70
CA ALA A 79 1.43 -4.59 -9.62
C ALA A 79 -0.08 -4.76 -9.55
N GLN A 80 -0.75 -4.28 -10.59
CA GLN A 80 -1.93 -4.89 -11.17
C GLN A 80 -1.61 -6.36 -11.46
N GLU A 81 -1.33 -7.13 -10.41
CA GLU A 81 -1.37 -8.58 -10.46
C GLU A 81 -2.83 -8.86 -10.79
N GLU A 82 -2.98 -9.44 -11.97
CA GLU A 82 -4.18 -10.10 -12.44
C GLU A 82 -4.72 -10.95 -11.30
N ARG A 83 -5.58 -10.37 -10.47
CA ARG A 83 -6.33 -11.15 -9.49
C ARG A 83 -7.11 -12.12 -10.35
N PRO A 84 -6.82 -13.44 -10.28
CA PRO A 84 -7.55 -14.38 -11.09
C PRO A 84 -9.02 -14.17 -10.76
N ALA A 85 -9.85 -14.11 -11.79
CA ALA A 85 -11.29 -14.08 -11.60
C ALA A 85 -11.66 -15.23 -10.65
N VAL A 86 -12.43 -14.95 -9.59
CA VAL A 86 -12.90 -15.99 -8.67
C VAL A 86 -14.41 -15.93 -8.62
N VAL A 87 -15.06 -17.06 -8.91
CA VAL A 87 -16.51 -17.18 -8.89
C VAL A 87 -16.92 -17.88 -7.60
N HIS A 88 -17.72 -17.19 -6.77
CA HIS A 88 -18.31 -17.75 -5.57
C HIS A 88 -19.82 -17.90 -5.74
N PHE A 89 -20.32 -19.13 -5.70
CA PHE A 89 -21.75 -19.39 -5.69
C PHE A 89 -22.31 -19.34 -4.27
N ARG A 90 -23.51 -18.77 -4.12
CA ARG A 90 -24.23 -18.76 -2.83
C ARG A 90 -24.50 -20.20 -2.37
N LYS A 91 -24.34 -20.45 -1.06
CA LYS A 91 -24.52 -21.78 -0.42
C LYS A 91 -25.91 -22.39 -0.58
N LYS A 92 -26.94 -21.61 -0.94
CA LYS A 92 -28.30 -22.12 -1.15
C LYS A 92 -28.27 -23.06 -2.37
N LYS A 93 -28.64 -24.33 -2.19
CA LYS A 93 -28.64 -25.41 -3.22
C LYS A 93 -29.65 -25.15 -4.34
N THR A 94 -29.57 -24.02 -5.03
CA THR A 94 -30.36 -23.74 -6.23
C THR A 94 -29.70 -24.30 -7.49
N VAL A 95 -28.45 -24.77 -7.38
CA VAL A 95 -27.64 -25.26 -8.51
C VAL A 95 -26.90 -26.52 -8.08
N SER A 96 -26.79 -27.50 -8.96
CA SER A 96 -25.95 -28.69 -8.73
C SER A 96 -24.46 -28.29 -8.73
N THR A 97 -23.62 -29.08 -8.07
CA THR A 97 -22.17 -28.85 -8.07
C THR A 97 -21.60 -28.85 -9.48
N ASP A 98 -22.08 -29.74 -10.34
CA ASP A 98 -21.65 -29.87 -11.74
C ASP A 98 -21.98 -28.63 -12.57
N THR A 99 -23.20 -28.11 -12.42
CA THR A 99 -23.61 -26.86 -13.09
C THR A 99 -22.85 -25.65 -12.53
N ALA A 100 -22.59 -25.60 -11.22
CA ALA A 100 -21.79 -24.54 -10.61
C ALA A 100 -20.35 -24.54 -11.15
N THR A 101 -19.73 -25.71 -11.28
CA THR A 101 -18.38 -25.85 -11.86
C THR A 101 -18.36 -25.40 -13.31
N SER A 102 -19.32 -25.87 -14.12
CA SER A 102 -19.42 -25.51 -15.55
C SER A 102 -19.64 -24.02 -15.76
N LEU A 103 -20.53 -23.41 -14.95
CA LEU A 103 -20.79 -21.97 -15.00
C LEU A 103 -19.59 -21.16 -14.50
N GLY A 104 -18.89 -21.64 -13.47
CA GLY A 104 -17.64 -21.05 -13.01
C GLY A 104 -16.61 -21.00 -14.13
N ALA A 105 -16.35 -22.13 -14.78
CA ALA A 105 -15.40 -22.21 -15.90
C ALA A 105 -15.77 -21.26 -17.05
N LEU A 106 -17.06 -21.16 -17.40
CA LEU A 106 -17.53 -20.24 -18.43
C LEU A 106 -17.27 -18.77 -18.08
N ILE A 107 -17.57 -18.36 -16.84
CA ILE A 107 -17.37 -16.99 -16.38
C ILE A 107 -15.88 -16.63 -16.38
N LEU A 108 -15.02 -17.54 -15.93
CA LEU A 108 -13.56 -17.33 -15.94
C LEU A 108 -13.04 -17.13 -17.37
N ALA A 109 -13.40 -18.02 -18.29
CA ALA A 109 -12.99 -17.93 -19.69
C ALA A 109 -13.48 -16.63 -20.36
N ALA A 110 -14.68 -16.16 -20.02
CA ALA A 110 -15.20 -14.89 -20.54
C ALA A 110 -14.42 -13.67 -20.00
N GLN A 111 -14.04 -13.68 -18.71
CA GLN A 111 -13.23 -12.60 -18.14
C GLN A 111 -11.82 -12.57 -18.74
N ASP A 112 -11.21 -13.74 -18.95
CA ASP A 112 -9.90 -13.85 -19.59
C ASP A 112 -9.93 -13.28 -21.02
N ALA A 113 -10.96 -13.63 -21.80
CA ALA A 113 -11.15 -13.11 -23.16
C ALA A 113 -11.35 -11.58 -23.18
N LEU A 114 -12.12 -11.04 -22.23
CA LEU A 114 -12.32 -9.60 -22.09
C LEU A 114 -11.01 -8.88 -21.72
N HIS A 115 -10.26 -9.40 -20.75
CA HIS A 115 -8.98 -8.83 -20.35
C HIS A 115 -7.95 -8.85 -21.50
N ALA A 116 -7.88 -9.94 -22.26
CA ALA A 116 -7.02 -10.01 -23.45
C ALA A 116 -7.39 -8.96 -24.50
N HIS A 117 -8.69 -8.75 -24.72
CA HIS A 117 -9.18 -7.72 -25.65
C HIS A 117 -8.81 -6.31 -25.19
N LEU A 118 -9.04 -5.98 -23.91
CA LEU A 118 -8.70 -4.67 -23.34
C LEU A 118 -7.20 -4.39 -23.39
N LYS A 119 -6.34 -5.37 -23.10
CA LYS A 119 -4.88 -5.23 -23.22
C LYS A 119 -4.45 -4.93 -24.66
N THR A 120 -5.09 -5.56 -25.64
CA THR A 120 -4.78 -5.34 -27.06
C THR A 120 -5.10 -3.89 -27.49
N LEU A 121 -6.20 -3.32 -26.98
CA LEU A 121 -6.59 -1.93 -27.26
C LEU A 121 -5.69 -0.90 -26.57
N GLN A 122 -5.04 -1.25 -25.45
CA GLN A 122 -4.14 -0.35 -24.72
C GLN A 122 -2.70 -0.31 -25.29
N GLN A 123 -2.37 -1.21 -26.23
CA GLN A 123 -1.04 -1.29 -26.86
C GLN A 123 -0.97 -0.64 -28.26
N GLN A 124 -2.04 0.06 -28.67
CA GLN A 124 -2.11 0.88 -29.90
C GLN A 124 -2.17 2.36 -29.54
#